data_AF-A0A838YTV4-F1
#
_entry.id   AF-A0A838YTV4-F1
#
_cell.length_a   1.000
_cell.length_b   1.000
_cell.length_c   1.000
_cell.angle_alpha   90.00
_cell.angle_beta   90.00
_cell.angle_gamma   90.00
#
_symmetry.space_group_name_H-M   'P 1'
#
loop_
_entity.id
_entity.type
_entity.pdbx_description
1 polymer ?
#
loop_
_entity_poly.entity_id
_entity_poly.type
_entity_poly.pdbx_seq_one_letter_code
_entity_poly.pdbx_strand_id
1 'polypeptide(L)'
;MSICLIALSCTKDKYNVNTYFDKTQQDTLLTNIITYIYRKAPQSSNETKFQPQFRKFYLAVLPKFSIQNYYIAPDSTHYFFVIRPVGNLPYRRGVVGRYKLGKNLRPTDFEEIVNTPHLEEKLVKERGRFLFTEFIRNGNLDKYLPMKHYVEWPDANLIYDKKLNEWVAPTHESIQ
;
A
#
# COMPACT_ATOMS: atom_id res chain seq x y z
N MET A 1 42.95 -6.64 -28.80
CA MET A 1 42.39 -6.91 -27.46
C MET A 1 41.50 -5.73 -27.11
N SER A 2 40.21 -5.81 -27.46
CA SER A 2 39.27 -4.69 -27.26
C SER A 2 38.58 -4.83 -25.91
N ILE A 3 38.86 -3.89 -25.02
CA ILE A 3 38.19 -3.77 -23.72
C ILE A 3 36.83 -3.12 -23.99
N CYS A 4 35.77 -3.93 -23.89
CA CYS A 4 34.40 -3.45 -23.96
C CYS A 4 34.03 -2.86 -22.59
N LEU A 5 33.97 -1.53 -22.48
CA LEU A 5 33.43 -0.85 -21.31
C LEU A 5 31.91 -1.06 -21.30
N ILE A 6 31.44 -1.94 -20.41
CA ILE A 6 30.01 -2.09 -20.11
C ILE A 6 29.62 -0.91 -19.21
N ALA A 7 29.03 0.11 -19.80
CA ALA A 7 28.39 1.18 -19.06
C ALA A 7 27.13 0.62 -18.38
N LEU A 8 27.24 0.29 -17.09
CA LEU A 8 26.11 0.06 -16.21
C LEU A 8 25.36 1.40 -16.05
N SER A 9 24.37 1.65 -16.92
CA SER A 9 23.42 2.72 -16.71
C SER A 9 22.64 2.41 -15.43
N CYS A 10 22.96 3.14 -14.36
CA CYS A 10 22.24 3.08 -13.10
C CYS A 10 20.87 3.75 -13.33
N THR A 11 19.93 3.01 -13.92
CA THR A 11 18.55 3.47 -14.10
C THR A 11 17.95 3.66 -12.71
N LYS A 12 17.88 4.92 -12.27
CA LYS A 12 17.21 5.32 -11.02
C LYS A 12 15.80 4.75 -11.03
N ASP A 13 15.44 4.01 -9.98
CA ASP A 13 14.09 3.44 -9.87
C ASP A 13 13.07 4.57 -9.83
N LYS A 14 12.28 4.71 -10.91
CA LYS A 14 11.27 5.78 -11.07
C LYS A 14 10.14 5.71 -10.04
N TYR A 15 10.02 4.59 -9.32
CA TYR A 15 9.03 4.40 -8.26
C TYR A 15 9.61 4.55 -6.86
N ASN A 16 10.79 5.16 -6.73
CA ASN A 16 11.41 5.42 -5.44
C ASN A 16 10.72 6.59 -4.73
N VAL A 17 10.20 6.34 -3.52
CA VAL A 17 9.51 7.34 -2.69
C VAL A 17 10.40 8.55 -2.33
N ASN A 18 11.72 8.36 -2.26
CA ASN A 18 12.69 9.44 -2.00
C ASN A 18 12.71 10.50 -3.12
N THR A 19 12.06 10.23 -4.26
CA THR A 19 11.88 11.23 -5.33
C THR A 19 10.88 12.32 -4.94
N TYR A 20 9.99 12.03 -3.99
CA TYR A 20 8.85 12.89 -3.66
C TYR A 20 8.88 13.43 -2.24
N PHE A 21 9.46 12.67 -1.30
CA PHE A 21 9.39 12.97 0.12
C PHE A 21 10.74 12.74 0.80
N ASP A 22 11.11 13.62 1.71
CA ASP A 22 12.19 13.37 2.65
C ASP A 22 11.81 12.31 3.69
N LYS A 23 12.76 11.91 4.54
CA LYS A 23 12.53 10.84 5.53
C LYS A 23 11.44 11.19 6.55
N THR A 24 11.40 12.44 7.02
CA THR A 24 10.40 12.92 7.99
C THR A 24 8.99 12.91 7.39
N GLN A 25 8.88 13.33 6.13
CA GLN A 25 7.66 13.29 5.36
C GLN A 25 7.22 11.83 5.09
N GLN A 26 8.15 10.95 4.73
CA GLN A 26 7.85 9.52 4.55
C GLN A 26 7.34 8.86 5.83
N ASP A 27 7.95 9.14 6.97
CA ASP A 27 7.51 8.59 8.25
C ASP A 27 6.12 9.10 8.63
N THR A 28 5.86 10.38 8.38
CA THR A 28 4.54 10.97 8.58
C THR A 28 3.50 10.34 7.66
N LEU A 29 3.81 10.22 6.37
CA LEU A 29 2.93 9.64 5.37
C LEU A 29 2.64 8.17 5.67
N LEU A 30 3.68 7.37 5.93
CA LEU A 30 3.54 5.95 6.23
C LEU A 30 2.75 5.76 7.53
N THR A 31 2.95 6.59 8.55
CA THR A 31 2.12 6.55 9.76
C THR A 31 0.65 6.80 9.43
N ASN A 32 0.35 7.77 8.56
CA ASN A 32 -1.02 8.04 8.14
C ASN A 32 -1.62 6.86 7.37
N ILE A 33 -0.86 6.23 6.45
CA ILE A 33 -1.28 5.02 5.72
C ILE A 33 -1.51 3.85 6.69
N ILE A 34 -0.62 3.63 7.66
CA ILE A 34 -0.75 2.60 8.70
C ILE A 34 -2.09 2.73 9.42
N THR A 35 -2.56 3.94 9.72
CA THR A 35 -3.85 4.13 10.37
C THR A 35 -5.05 3.67 9.52
N TYR A 36 -4.91 3.62 8.19
CA TYR A 36 -5.91 2.99 7.31
C TYR A 36 -5.77 1.47 7.29
N ILE A 37 -4.54 0.97 7.12
CA ILE A 37 -4.29 -0.43 6.72
C ILE A 37 -3.93 -1.36 7.88
N TYR A 38 -3.91 -0.87 9.13
CA TYR A 38 -3.60 -1.68 10.32
C TYR A 38 -4.81 -1.78 11.24
N ARG A 39 -4.72 -2.61 12.28
CA ARG A 39 -5.76 -2.64 13.31
C ARG A 39 -5.91 -1.26 13.95
N LYS A 40 -7.15 -0.92 14.30
CA LYS A 40 -7.49 0.25 15.09
C LYS A 40 -6.71 0.26 16.40
N ALA A 41 -6.33 1.44 16.86
CA ALA A 41 -5.84 1.63 18.21
C ALA A 41 -6.90 1.17 19.22
N PRO A 42 -6.53 0.59 20.37
CA PRO A 42 -7.48 0.28 21.43
C PRO A 42 -8.36 1.49 21.75
N GLN A 43 -9.66 1.26 21.93
CA GLN A 43 -10.66 2.30 22.21
C GLN A 43 -10.89 3.33 21.07
N SER A 44 -10.35 3.09 19.88
CA SER A 44 -10.68 3.88 18.69
C SER A 44 -11.72 3.18 17.79
N SER A 45 -12.40 3.97 16.99
CA SER A 45 -13.39 3.59 15.98
C SER A 45 -12.92 4.02 14.58
N ASN A 46 -13.70 3.76 13.52
CA ASN A 46 -13.36 4.23 12.18
C ASN A 46 -13.32 5.76 12.08
N GLU A 47 -14.17 6.44 12.84
CA GLU A 47 -14.32 7.88 12.87
C GLU A 47 -13.20 8.52 13.71
N THR A 48 -12.75 7.83 14.76
CA THR A 48 -11.84 8.41 15.76
C THR A 48 -10.39 7.95 15.63
N LYS A 49 -10.09 6.87 14.87
CA LYS A 49 -8.73 6.28 14.73
C LYS A 49 -7.65 7.27 14.29
N PHE A 50 -8.04 8.41 13.74
CA PHE A 50 -7.16 9.44 13.23
C PHE A 50 -6.95 10.64 14.17
N GLN A 51 -7.60 10.64 15.32
CA GLN A 51 -7.43 11.70 16.30
C GLN A 51 -6.01 11.65 16.92
N PRO A 52 -5.42 12.80 17.31
CA PRO A 52 -4.02 12.89 17.72
C PRO A 52 -3.60 11.94 18.84
N GLN A 53 -4.48 11.65 19.80
CA GLN A 53 -4.18 10.76 20.94
C GLN A 53 -3.84 9.33 20.53
N PHE A 54 -4.32 8.86 19.37
CA PHE A 54 -4.02 7.52 18.87
C PHE A 54 -2.74 7.46 18.02
N ARG A 55 -2.14 8.60 17.67
CA ARG A 55 -0.96 8.64 16.78
C ARG A 55 0.22 7.83 17.34
N LYS A 56 0.43 7.87 18.66
CA LYS A 56 1.51 7.13 19.34
C LYS A 56 1.39 5.62 19.11
N PHE A 57 0.18 5.09 19.04
CA PHE A 57 -0.06 3.66 18.77
C PHE A 57 0.43 3.26 17.37
N TYR A 58 0.15 4.07 16.35
CA TYR A 58 0.59 3.78 14.97
C TYR A 58 2.09 4.01 14.77
N LEU A 59 2.66 5.04 15.41
CA LEU A 59 4.10 5.27 15.40
C LEU A 59 4.87 4.09 16.01
N ALA A 60 4.33 3.46 17.06
CA ALA A 60 4.97 2.32 17.70
C ALA A 60 5.14 1.10 16.78
N VAL A 61 4.33 0.99 15.71
CA VAL A 61 4.44 -0.10 14.73
C VAL A 61 5.11 0.33 13.42
N LEU A 62 5.38 1.62 13.21
CA LEU A 62 6.01 2.16 11.99
C LEU A 62 7.24 1.37 11.51
N PRO A 63 8.20 0.95 12.38
CA PRO A 63 9.37 0.19 11.93
C PRO A 63 9.07 -1.17 11.30
N LYS A 64 7.84 -1.68 11.47
CA LYS A 64 7.41 -2.97 10.90
C LYS A 64 6.85 -2.84 9.49
N PHE A 65 6.68 -1.61 9.00
CA PHE A 65 6.12 -1.28 7.69
C PHE A 65 7.16 -0.62 6.80
N SER A 66 6.94 -0.67 5.49
CA SER A 66 7.80 0.03 4.53
C SER A 66 7.06 0.37 3.24
N ILE A 67 7.28 1.57 2.72
CA ILE A 67 6.88 1.94 1.35
C ILE A 67 7.92 1.33 0.41
N GLN A 68 7.50 0.41 -0.45
CA GLN A 68 8.38 -0.24 -1.43
C GLN A 68 8.40 0.49 -2.76
N ASN A 69 7.22 0.90 -3.23
CA ASN A 69 7.07 1.65 -4.46
C ASN A 69 6.04 2.77 -4.29
N TYR A 70 6.28 3.88 -4.97
CA TYR A 70 5.46 5.07 -4.89
C TYR A 70 5.47 5.85 -6.20
N TYR A 71 4.33 6.39 -6.59
CA TYR A 71 4.20 7.17 -7.82
C TYR A 71 3.11 8.23 -7.67
N ILE A 72 3.40 9.43 -8.18
CA ILE A 72 2.40 10.51 -8.30
C ILE A 72 2.08 10.66 -9.78
N ALA A 73 0.82 10.39 -10.15
CA ALA A 73 0.33 10.57 -11.51
C ALA A 73 0.06 12.05 -11.85
N PRO A 74 -0.02 12.43 -13.14
CA PRO A 74 -0.27 13.82 -13.54
C PRO A 74 -1.57 14.42 -13.00
N ASP A 75 -2.56 13.61 -12.68
CA ASP A 75 -3.84 14.01 -12.08
C ASP A 75 -3.77 14.14 -10.54
N SER A 76 -2.57 14.11 -9.97
CA SER A 76 -2.29 14.10 -8.53
C SER A 76 -2.85 12.86 -7.81
N THR A 77 -3.10 11.75 -8.51
CA THR A 77 -3.34 10.46 -7.84
C THR A 77 -2.03 9.90 -7.31
N HIS A 78 -2.01 9.56 -6.03
CA HIS A 78 -0.88 8.93 -5.36
C HIS A 78 -1.10 7.42 -5.35
N TYR A 79 -0.19 6.68 -5.97
CA TYR A 79 -0.16 5.23 -5.96
C TYR A 79 0.88 4.77 -4.95
N PHE A 80 0.53 3.76 -4.14
CA PHE A 80 1.46 3.19 -3.17
C PHE A 80 1.49 1.66 -3.24
N PHE A 81 2.65 1.12 -2.91
CA PHE A 81 2.82 -0.26 -2.49
C PHE A 81 3.57 -0.28 -1.17
N VAL A 82 2.89 -0.78 -0.12
CA VAL A 82 3.41 -0.89 1.24
C VAL A 82 3.50 -2.36 1.64
N ILE A 83 4.56 -2.73 2.35
CA ILE A 83 4.66 -4.02 3.03
C ILE A 83 4.33 -3.84 4.50
N ARG A 84 3.47 -4.72 5.03
CA ARG A 84 3.04 -4.79 6.44
C ARG A 84 3.31 -6.16 7.06
N PRO A 85 3.41 -6.27 8.40
CA PRO A 85 3.55 -7.56 9.08
C PRO A 85 2.23 -8.34 9.10
N VAL A 86 2.35 -9.67 9.18
CA VAL A 86 1.25 -10.59 9.42
C VAL A 86 1.29 -11.05 10.88
N GLY A 87 0.66 -10.28 11.77
CA GLY A 87 0.72 -10.55 13.21
C GLY A 87 2.17 -10.68 13.71
N ASN A 88 2.48 -11.77 14.39
CA ASN A 88 3.83 -12.13 14.85
C ASN A 88 4.47 -13.26 14.02
N LEU A 89 3.95 -13.52 12.82
CA LEU A 89 4.47 -14.57 11.93
C LEU A 89 5.67 -14.05 11.12
N PRO A 90 6.56 -14.93 10.63
CA PRO A 90 7.68 -14.55 9.75
C PRO A 90 7.23 -14.11 8.34
N TYR A 91 5.92 -14.06 8.09
CA TYR A 91 5.34 -13.68 6.81
C TYR A 91 5.02 -12.20 6.74
N ARG A 92 4.99 -11.70 5.50
CA ARG A 92 4.65 -10.34 5.13
C ARG A 92 3.42 -10.33 4.22
N ARG A 93 2.78 -9.17 4.13
CA ARG A 93 1.70 -8.88 3.20
C ARG A 93 1.99 -7.57 2.48
N GLY A 94 1.77 -7.56 1.17
CA GLY A 94 1.80 -6.37 0.34
C GLY A 94 0.42 -5.75 0.21
N VAL A 95 0.36 -4.42 0.30
CA VAL A 95 -0.84 -3.61 0.12
C VAL A 95 -0.59 -2.65 -1.03
N VAL A 96 -1.36 -2.79 -2.12
CA VAL A 96 -1.31 -1.89 -3.27
C VAL A 96 -2.58 -1.08 -3.30
N GLY A 97 -2.45 0.23 -3.47
CA GLY A 97 -3.60 1.13 -3.44
C GLY A 97 -3.33 2.50 -4.02
N ARG A 98 -4.34 3.37 -3.89
CA ARG A 98 -4.26 4.77 -4.31
C ARG A 98 -4.99 5.70 -3.34
N TYR A 99 -4.69 6.99 -3.45
CA TYR A 99 -5.37 8.07 -2.73
C TYR A 99 -5.09 9.44 -3.36
N LYS A 100 -5.76 10.48 -2.88
CA LYS A 100 -5.40 11.90 -3.09
C LYS A 100 -4.72 12.46 -1.84
N LEU A 101 -3.69 13.30 -1.99
CA LEU A 101 -2.95 13.83 -0.84
C LEU A 101 -3.58 15.12 -0.31
N GLY A 102 -4.08 15.06 0.92
CA GLY A 102 -4.58 16.20 1.67
C GLY A 102 -3.50 16.88 2.52
N LYS A 103 -3.94 17.82 3.37
CA LYS A 103 -3.08 18.58 4.29
C LYS A 103 -2.34 17.64 5.26
N ASN A 104 -1.16 18.02 5.72
CA ASN A 104 -0.36 17.26 6.69
C ASN A 104 -0.05 15.82 6.24
N LEU A 105 0.20 15.65 4.94
CA LEU A 105 0.48 14.35 4.28
C LEU A 105 -0.61 13.32 4.51
N ARG A 106 -1.85 13.78 4.62
CA ARG A 106 -2.97 12.93 4.96
C ARG A 106 -3.64 12.35 3.72
N PRO A 107 -3.68 11.02 3.53
CA PRO A 107 -4.48 10.46 2.44
C PRO A 107 -5.97 10.82 2.57
N THR A 108 -6.59 11.17 1.45
CA THR A 108 -8.03 11.31 1.24
C THR A 108 -8.43 10.44 0.05
N ASP A 109 -9.71 10.09 -0.07
CA ASP A 109 -10.19 9.15 -1.11
C ASP A 109 -9.34 7.86 -1.16
N PHE A 110 -9.01 7.34 0.02
CA PHE A 110 -8.10 6.23 0.19
C PHE A 110 -8.76 4.91 -0.25
N GLU A 111 -7.99 4.09 -0.96
CA GLU A 111 -8.46 2.83 -1.50
C GLU A 111 -7.33 1.79 -1.48
N GLU A 112 -7.54 0.68 -0.75
CA GLU A 112 -6.76 -0.54 -0.97
C GLU A 112 -7.35 -1.26 -2.18
N ILE A 113 -6.51 -1.57 -3.17
CA ILE A 113 -6.94 -2.16 -4.44
C ILE A 113 -6.72 -3.67 -4.39
N VAL A 114 -5.55 -4.10 -3.92
CA VAL A 114 -5.25 -5.52 -3.70
C VAL A 114 -4.33 -5.71 -2.50
N ASN A 115 -4.51 -6.86 -1.84
CA ASN A 115 -3.58 -7.39 -0.87
C ASN A 115 -2.99 -8.72 -1.35
N THR A 116 -1.66 -8.86 -1.25
CA THR A 116 -1.00 -10.14 -1.56
C THR A 116 -1.31 -11.20 -0.51
N PRO A 117 -1.10 -12.49 -0.81
CA PRO A 117 -1.06 -13.54 0.21
C PRO A 117 -0.02 -13.26 1.30
N HIS A 118 -0.11 -14.02 2.40
CA HIS A 118 0.98 -14.14 3.37
C HIS A 118 2.17 -14.85 2.70
N LEU A 119 3.26 -14.12 2.49
CA LEU A 119 4.42 -14.61 1.76
C LEU A 119 5.71 -14.21 2.46
N GLU A 120 6.81 -14.86 2.09
CA GLU A 120 8.14 -14.35 2.38
C GLU A 120 8.34 -12.96 1.79
N GLU A 121 9.11 -12.10 2.47
CA GLU A 121 9.27 -10.70 2.08
C GLU A 121 9.79 -10.53 0.64
N LYS A 122 10.69 -11.43 0.19
CA LYS A 122 11.21 -11.44 -1.18
C LYS A 122 10.08 -11.59 -2.20
N LEU A 123 9.18 -12.54 -1.99
CA LEU A 123 8.04 -12.78 -2.87
C LEU A 123 7.02 -11.64 -2.79
N VAL A 124 6.79 -11.05 -1.61
CA VAL A 124 5.92 -9.86 -1.49
C VAL A 124 6.46 -8.71 -2.33
N LYS A 125 7.78 -8.45 -2.28
CA LYS A 125 8.40 -7.38 -3.08
C LYS A 125 8.24 -7.63 -4.57
N GLU A 126 8.49 -8.84 -5.03
CA GLU A 126 8.37 -9.21 -6.45
C GLU A 126 6.92 -9.11 -6.94
N ARG A 127 5.99 -9.78 -6.27
CA ARG A 127 4.58 -9.84 -6.69
C ARG A 127 3.87 -8.50 -6.49
N GLY A 128 4.16 -7.81 -5.39
CA GLY A 128 3.62 -6.48 -5.12
C GLY A 128 4.12 -5.43 -6.11
N ARG A 129 5.41 -5.46 -6.50
CA ARG A 129 5.94 -4.56 -7.54
C ARG A 129 5.28 -4.81 -8.90
N PHE A 130 5.06 -6.08 -9.26
CA PHE A 130 4.32 -6.43 -10.46
C PHE A 130 2.91 -5.83 -10.44
N LEU A 131 2.12 -6.11 -9.39
CA LEU A 131 0.75 -5.59 -9.23
C LEU A 131 0.73 -4.05 -9.22
N PHE A 132 1.64 -3.40 -8.52
CA PHE A 132 1.76 -1.94 -8.49
C PHE A 132 2.00 -1.35 -9.88
N THR A 133 2.91 -1.93 -10.64
CA THR A 133 3.26 -1.46 -11.98
C THR A 133 2.09 -1.64 -12.95
N GLU A 134 1.42 -2.79 -12.88
CA GLU A 134 0.23 -3.08 -13.67
C GLU A 134 -0.94 -2.17 -13.33
N PHE A 135 -1.11 -1.84 -12.06
CA PHE A 135 -2.16 -0.94 -11.62
C PHE A 135 -1.97 0.47 -12.19
N ILE A 136 -0.75 0.99 -12.17
CA ILE A 136 -0.43 2.29 -12.78
C ILE A 136 -0.64 2.25 -14.30
N ARG A 137 -0.25 1.15 -14.95
CA ARG A 137 -0.34 1.03 -16.42
C ARG A 137 -1.79 0.96 -16.91
N ASN A 138 -2.63 0.19 -16.23
CA ASN A 138 -3.96 -0.16 -16.72
C ASN A 138 -5.09 0.60 -16.01
N GLY A 139 -4.80 1.27 -14.90
CA GLY A 139 -5.79 1.96 -14.07
C GLY A 139 -6.65 1.07 -13.18
N ASN A 140 -6.57 -0.26 -13.34
CA ASN A 140 -7.22 -1.28 -12.53
C ASN A 140 -6.38 -2.58 -12.50
N LEU A 141 -6.81 -3.56 -11.71
CA LEU A 141 -6.16 -4.87 -11.57
C LEU A 141 -7.08 -6.07 -11.85
N ASP A 142 -8.22 -5.85 -12.51
CA ASP A 142 -9.31 -6.83 -12.65
C ASP A 142 -8.81 -8.14 -13.30
N LYS A 143 -7.97 -8.01 -14.33
CA LYS A 143 -7.31 -9.14 -15.01
C LYS A 143 -6.47 -10.02 -14.08
N TYR A 144 -5.95 -9.46 -12.99
CA TYR A 144 -5.03 -10.14 -12.07
C TYR A 144 -5.71 -10.69 -10.82
N LEU A 145 -6.95 -10.30 -10.53
CA LEU A 145 -7.72 -10.79 -9.37
C LEU A 145 -7.86 -12.33 -9.32
N PRO A 146 -7.96 -13.06 -10.45
CA PRO A 146 -7.97 -14.52 -10.44
C PRO A 146 -6.61 -15.16 -10.07
N MET A 147 -5.50 -14.41 -10.13
CA MET A 147 -4.17 -14.94 -9.81
C MET A 147 -3.98 -15.04 -8.30
N LYS A 148 -4.53 -16.08 -7.67
CA LYS A 148 -4.54 -16.24 -6.20
C LYS A 148 -3.17 -16.38 -5.53
N HIS A 149 -2.13 -16.66 -6.30
CA HIS A 149 -0.76 -16.62 -5.83
C HIS A 149 -0.20 -15.17 -5.76
N TYR A 150 -0.80 -14.21 -6.47
CA TYR A 150 -0.47 -12.78 -6.40
C TYR A 150 -1.44 -11.98 -5.52
N VAL A 151 -2.74 -12.32 -5.57
CA VAL A 151 -3.82 -11.56 -4.94
C VAL A 151 -4.61 -12.45 -4.00
N GLU A 152 -4.64 -12.09 -2.72
CA GLU A 152 -5.55 -12.70 -1.74
C GLU A 152 -6.85 -11.92 -1.63
N TRP A 153 -6.78 -10.59 -1.48
CA TRP A 153 -7.97 -9.72 -1.45
C TRP A 153 -7.91 -8.69 -2.59
N PRO A 154 -9.04 -8.35 -3.24
CA PRO A 154 -10.40 -8.85 -2.97
C PRO A 154 -10.59 -10.33 -3.32
N ASP A 155 -11.62 -10.93 -2.72
CA ASP A 155 -12.13 -12.26 -3.06
C ASP A 155 -13.66 -12.33 -2.91
N ALA A 156 -14.22 -13.54 -2.99
CA ALA A 156 -15.66 -13.76 -2.88
C ALA A 156 -16.28 -13.35 -1.53
N ASN A 157 -15.45 -13.17 -0.50
CA ASN A 157 -15.85 -12.85 0.87
C ASN A 157 -15.34 -11.49 1.35
N LEU A 158 -14.50 -10.79 0.57
CA LEU A 158 -13.92 -9.50 0.95
C LEU A 158 -13.86 -8.53 -0.23
N ILE A 159 -14.51 -7.38 -0.04
CA ILE A 159 -14.44 -6.20 -0.90
C ILE A 159 -14.00 -4.98 -0.08
N TYR A 160 -13.39 -4.00 -0.73
CA TYR A 160 -12.96 -2.78 -0.04
C TYR A 160 -14.09 -1.75 0.01
N ASP A 161 -14.54 -1.39 1.22
CA ASP A 161 -15.49 -0.30 1.43
C ASP A 161 -14.72 1.02 1.60
N LYS A 162 -14.89 1.94 0.64
CA LYS A 162 -14.22 3.25 0.63
C LYS A 162 -14.78 4.24 1.66
N LYS A 163 -16.03 4.06 2.10
CA LYS A 163 -16.62 4.92 3.13
C LYS A 163 -16.05 4.55 4.50
N LEU A 164 -15.97 3.26 4.78
CA LEU A 164 -15.40 2.73 6.03
C LEU A 164 -13.86 2.71 6.01
N ASN A 165 -13.28 2.67 4.80
CA ASN A 165 -11.87 2.39 4.54
C ASN A 165 -11.43 1.05 5.13
N GLU A 166 -12.21 0.00 4.91
CA GLU A 166 -11.97 -1.34 5.45
C GLU A 166 -12.38 -2.42 4.44
N TRP A 167 -11.74 -3.59 4.53
CA TRP A 167 -12.23 -4.79 3.85
C TRP A 167 -13.44 -5.34 4.61
N VAL A 168 -14.57 -5.50 3.92
CA VAL A 168 -15.84 -5.96 4.50
C VAL A 168 -16.39 -7.14 3.71
N ALA A 169 -17.27 -7.90 4.34
CA ALA A 169 -18.04 -8.94 3.65
C ALA A 169 -18.95 -8.28 2.60
N PRO A 170 -19.04 -8.85 1.37
CA PRO A 170 -19.99 -8.38 0.37
C PRO A 170 -21.42 -8.46 0.90
N THR A 171 -22.14 -7.34 0.85
CA THR A 171 -23.58 -7.28 1.01
C THR A 171 -24.27 -7.28 -0.36
N HIS A 172 -25.57 -7.59 -0.43
CA HIS A 172 -26.32 -7.55 -1.70
C HIS A 172 -26.20 -6.20 -2.43
N GLU A 173 -26.11 -5.09 -1.71
CA GLU A 173 -25.97 -3.73 -2.25
C GLU A 173 -24.56 -3.45 -2.82
N SER A 174 -23.57 -4.23 -2.43
CA SER A 174 -22.17 -4.03 -2.81
C SER A 174 -21.72 -4.83 -4.04
N ILE A 175 -22.61 -5.68 -4.57
CA ILE A 175 -22.37 -6.58 -5.73
C ILE A 175 -23.08 -6.05 -6.99
N GLN A 176 -23.92 -5.03 -6.87
CA GLN A 176 -24.57 -4.33 -8.00
C GLN A 176 -23.67 -3.24 -8.57
#